data_AF-A0A7G8IT41-F1
#
_entry.id   AF-A0A7G8IT41-F1
#
_cell.length_a   1.000
_cell.length_b   1.000
_cell.length_c   1.000
_cell.angle_alpha   90.00
_cell.angle_beta   90.00
_cell.angle_gamma   90.00
#
_symmetry.space_group_name_H-M   'P 1'
#
loop_
_entity.id
_entity.type
_entity.pdbx_description
1 polymer ?
#
loop_
_entity_poly.entity_id
_entity_poly.type
_entity_poly.pdbx_seq_one_letter_code
_entity_poly.pdbx_strand_id
1 'polypeptide(L)'
;MPEEPCQCPDCQRFYREHDRLIRENPTLRQQQELSWAALQSFRTLSGRVLEDLQKQHGPRSSDSQVHATPVGSADEPTDALQQAMADMENINAHLFSIEALMERIFDVRVPEDIEQKFRELAGELAPDPLNADRLRLNRLLHQTPDLPDHN
;
A
#
# COMPACT_ATOMS: atom_id res chain seq x y z
N MET A 1 -0.85 17.32 26.43
CA MET A 1 -2.31 17.17 26.22
C MET A 1 -2.47 15.95 25.32
N PRO A 2 -3.14 14.87 25.74
CA PRO A 2 -3.49 13.81 24.81
C PRO A 2 -4.40 14.41 23.73
N GLU A 3 -4.01 14.28 22.47
CA GLU A 3 -4.78 14.80 21.35
C GLU A 3 -6.06 13.98 21.18
N GLU A 4 -7.18 14.65 20.93
CA GLU A 4 -8.46 13.99 20.72
C GLU A 4 -8.52 13.33 19.32
N PRO A 5 -9.11 12.13 19.19
CA PRO A 5 -9.29 11.46 17.90
C PRO A 5 -10.23 12.26 16.99
N CYS A 6 -9.83 12.45 15.73
CA CYS A 6 -10.68 13.04 14.70
C CYS A 6 -11.99 12.25 14.54
N GLN A 7 -13.12 12.94 14.43
CA GLN A 7 -14.47 12.34 14.39
C GLN A 7 -15.12 12.36 13.01
N CYS A 8 -14.39 12.65 11.93
CA CYS A 8 -14.97 12.62 10.59
C CYS A 8 -15.38 11.18 10.18
N PRO A 9 -16.32 11.01 9.23
CA PRO A 9 -16.81 9.69 8.83
C PRO A 9 -15.72 8.70 8.41
N ASP A 10 -14.69 9.16 7.71
CA ASP A 10 -13.57 8.33 7.25
C ASP A 10 -12.69 7.88 8.41
N CYS A 11 -12.36 8.78 9.34
CA CYS A 11 -11.65 8.42 10.57
C CYS A 11 -12.45 7.42 11.40
N GLN A 12 -13.76 7.62 11.55
CA GLN A 12 -14.62 6.68 12.27
C GLN A 12 -14.69 5.31 11.59
N ARG A 13 -14.70 5.27 10.25
CA ARG A 13 -14.59 4.01 9.51
C ARG A 13 -13.25 3.34 9.75
N PHE A 14 -12.15 4.08 9.67
CA PHE A 14 -10.80 3.57 9.93
C PHE A 14 -10.68 2.96 11.33
N TYR A 15 -11.12 3.68 12.38
CA TYR A 15 -11.06 3.17 13.75
C TYR A 15 -11.87 1.88 13.91
N ARG A 16 -13.08 1.84 13.36
CA ARG A 16 -13.92 0.63 13.42
C ARG A 16 -13.27 -0.56 12.72
N GLU A 17 -12.68 -0.35 11.55
CA GLU A 17 -12.04 -1.43 10.80
C GLU A 17 -10.75 -1.89 11.48
N HIS A 18 -9.93 -0.95 11.97
CA HIS A 18 -8.74 -1.27 12.75
C HIS A 18 -9.07 -2.15 13.96
N ASP A 19 -10.06 -1.75 14.77
CA ASP A 19 -10.43 -2.51 15.95
C ASP A 19 -11.04 -3.87 15.57
N ARG A 20 -11.73 -3.95 14.44
CA ARG A 20 -12.23 -5.21 13.89
C ARG A 20 -11.09 -6.15 13.52
N LEU A 21 -10.07 -5.66 12.81
CA LEU A 21 -8.93 -6.46 12.38
C LEU A 21 -8.16 -7.03 13.58
N ILE A 22 -7.94 -6.24 14.63
CA ILE A 22 -7.28 -6.71 15.86
C ILE A 22 -8.10 -7.79 16.56
N ARG A 23 -9.42 -7.63 16.67
CA ARG A 23 -10.29 -8.62 17.32
C ARG A 23 -10.43 -9.92 16.53
N GLU A 24 -10.55 -9.83 15.21
CA GLU A 24 -10.72 -11.02 14.35
C GLU A 24 -9.41 -11.79 14.17
N ASN A 25 -8.26 -11.12 14.29
CA ASN A 25 -6.93 -11.70 14.06
C ASN A 25 -5.98 -11.40 15.23
N PRO A 26 -6.24 -11.89 16.45
CA PRO A 26 -5.52 -11.45 17.65
C PRO A 26 -4.12 -12.06 17.83
N THR A 27 -3.65 -12.89 16.91
CA THR A 27 -2.33 -13.56 16.97
C THR A 27 -1.36 -12.95 15.96
N LEU A 28 -0.06 -13.08 16.22
CA LEU A 28 0.95 -12.61 15.26
C LEU A 28 0.82 -13.33 13.93
N ARG A 29 0.62 -14.66 13.97
CA ARG A 29 0.43 -15.49 12.78
C ARG A 29 -0.70 -14.98 11.89
N GLN A 30 -1.87 -14.70 12.46
CA GLN A 30 -3.02 -14.23 11.68
C GLN A 30 -2.78 -12.84 11.07
N GLN A 31 -2.16 -11.92 11.83
CA GLN A 31 -1.81 -10.59 11.32
C GLN A 31 -0.81 -10.66 10.16
N GLN A 32 0.17 -11.56 10.28
CA GLN A 32 1.12 -11.85 9.20
C GLN A 32 0.41 -12.40 7.95
N GLU A 33 -0.48 -13.39 8.10
CA GLU A 33 -1.26 -13.97 7.00
C GLU A 33 -2.10 -12.94 6.27
N LEU A 34 -2.79 -12.07 7.02
CA LEU A 34 -3.57 -10.98 6.44
C LEU A 34 -2.67 -9.99 5.66
N SER A 35 -1.55 -9.58 6.26
CA SER A 35 -0.61 -8.64 5.63
C SER A 35 -0.01 -9.23 4.35
N TRP A 36 0.33 -10.53 4.37
CA TRP A 36 0.81 -11.26 3.21
C TRP A 36 -0.22 -11.31 2.09
N ALA A 37 -1.46 -11.70 2.42
CA ALA A 37 -2.54 -11.76 1.44
C ALA A 37 -2.81 -10.40 0.78
N ALA A 38 -2.79 -9.32 1.57
CA ALA A 38 -2.96 -7.96 1.07
C ALA A 38 -1.82 -7.54 0.14
N LEU A 39 -0.57 -7.79 0.53
CA LEU A 39 0.61 -7.45 -0.26
C LEU A 39 0.65 -8.22 -1.59
N GLN A 40 0.42 -9.53 -1.54
CA GLN A 40 0.37 -10.40 -2.72
C GLN A 40 -0.71 -9.95 -3.71
N SER A 41 -1.90 -9.63 -3.20
CA SER A 41 -3.00 -9.14 -4.02
C SER A 41 -2.65 -7.82 -4.70
N PHE A 42 -2.07 -6.87 -3.95
CA PHE A 42 -1.71 -5.57 -4.48
C PHE A 42 -0.57 -5.64 -5.49
N ARG A 43 0.48 -6.43 -5.22
CA ARG A 43 1.57 -6.68 -6.17
C ARG A 43 1.06 -7.31 -7.46
N THR A 44 0.17 -8.31 -7.35
CA THR A 44 -0.40 -8.95 -8.54
C THR A 44 -1.17 -7.93 -9.38
N LEU A 45 -2.01 -7.11 -8.76
CA LEU A 45 -2.80 -6.10 -9.46
C LEU A 45 -1.91 -5.04 -10.12
N SER A 46 -0.98 -4.45 -9.37
CA SER A 46 -0.07 -3.40 -9.87
C SER A 46 0.85 -3.91 -10.97
N GLY A 47 1.38 -5.13 -10.86
CA GLY A 47 2.14 -5.78 -11.92
C GLY A 47 1.33 -5.98 -13.19
N ARG A 48 0.09 -6.46 -13.09
CA ARG A 48 -0.80 -6.66 -14.25
C ARG A 48 -1.16 -5.35 -14.95
N VAL A 49 -1.47 -4.30 -14.18
CA VAL A 49 -1.76 -2.98 -14.74
C VAL A 49 -0.55 -2.43 -15.49
N LEU A 50 0.66 -2.53 -14.91
CA LEU A 50 1.89 -2.10 -15.57
C LEU A 50 2.16 -2.89 -16.86
N GLU A 51 2.06 -4.21 -16.83
CA GLU A 51 2.23 -5.06 -18.02
C GLU A 51 1.28 -4.66 -19.15
N ASP A 52 0.01 -4.38 -18.82
CA ASP A 52 -0.98 -4.02 -19.83
C ASP A 52 -0.76 -2.62 -20.40
N LEU A 53 -0.31 -1.65 -19.59
CA LEU A 53 0.09 -0.32 -20.08
C LEU A 53 1.33 -0.41 -20.99
N GLN A 54 2.33 -1.20 -20.61
CA GLN A 54 3.54 -1.43 -21.42
C GLN A 54 3.22 -2.09 -22.77
N LYS A 55 2.25 -3.01 -22.84
CA LYS A 55 1.81 -3.60 -24.12
C LYS A 55 1.14 -2.57 -25.02
N GLN A 56 0.37 -1.64 -24.44
CA GLN A 56 -0.38 -0.63 -25.19
C GLN A 56 0.52 0.52 -25.68
N HIS A 57 1.53 0.90 -24.90
CA HIS A 57 2.34 2.11 -25.12
C HIS A 57 3.85 1.85 -25.26
N GLY A 58 4.29 0.60 -25.16
CA GLY A 58 5.68 0.21 -25.37
C GLY A 58 6.13 0.51 -26.79
N PRO A 59 7.46 0.58 -27.02
CA PRO A 59 7.99 0.92 -28.34
C PRO A 59 7.45 -0.08 -29.36
N ARG A 60 6.56 0.37 -30.26
CA ARG A 60 6.23 -0.37 -31.48
C ARG A 60 7.56 -0.56 -32.20
N SER A 61 8.02 -1.79 -32.36
CA SER A 61 9.22 -2.10 -33.14
C SER A 61 9.24 -1.25 -34.40
N SER A 62 10.22 -0.37 -34.45
CA SER A 62 10.43 0.63 -35.48
C SER A 62 10.87 -0.03 -36.78
N ASP A 63 9.94 -0.70 -37.45
CA ASP A 63 10.19 -1.32 -38.76
C ASP A 63 9.28 -0.78 -39.86
N SER A 64 8.62 0.36 -39.62
CA SER A 64 7.91 1.09 -40.68
C SER A 64 7.72 2.55 -40.30
N GLN A 65 8.67 3.42 -40.67
CA GLN A 65 8.38 4.71 -41.30
C GLN A 65 9.68 5.49 -41.60
N VAL A 66 9.98 5.57 -42.89
CA VAL A 66 10.93 6.51 -43.49
C VAL A 66 10.16 7.83 -43.75
N HIS A 67 10.77 8.97 -43.40
CA HIS A 67 10.31 10.38 -43.57
C HIS A 67 9.17 10.82 -42.61
N ALA A 68 9.18 11.99 -41.94
CA ALA A 68 9.84 13.28 -42.14
C ALA A 68 9.98 14.06 -40.81
N THR A 69 10.79 15.12 -40.83
CA THR A 69 11.26 16.05 -39.77
C THR A 69 10.18 16.91 -39.06
N PRO A 70 10.55 17.64 -37.96
CA PRO A 70 9.72 17.84 -36.77
C PRO A 70 9.03 19.21 -36.71
N VAL A 71 7.89 19.29 -36.02
CA VAL A 71 7.33 20.51 -35.42
C VAL A 71 6.60 20.11 -34.13
N GLY A 72 6.98 20.75 -33.03
CA GLY A 72 6.59 20.36 -31.67
C GLY A 72 5.19 20.78 -31.21
N SER A 73 5.02 20.57 -29.89
CA SER A 73 3.91 20.92 -28.99
C SER A 73 2.72 19.94 -28.90
N ALA A 74 2.99 18.67 -28.54
CA ALA A 74 1.95 17.75 -28.04
C ALA A 74 2.45 16.59 -27.14
N ASP A 75 3.61 16.70 -26.47
CA ASP A 75 4.22 15.56 -25.74
C ASP A 75 3.82 15.40 -24.26
N GLU A 76 3.18 16.39 -23.62
CA GLU A 76 2.88 16.32 -22.17
C GLU A 76 2.08 15.09 -21.68
N PRO A 77 0.97 14.67 -22.33
CA PRO A 77 0.20 13.52 -21.82
C PRO A 77 0.92 12.18 -22.00
N THR A 78 1.79 12.07 -23.01
CA THR A 78 2.64 10.90 -23.24
C THR A 78 3.77 10.83 -22.23
N ASP A 79 4.38 11.98 -21.91
CA ASP A 79 5.42 12.09 -20.88
C ASP A 79 4.87 11.81 -19.48
N ALA A 80 3.68 12.33 -19.14
CA ALA A 80 3.02 12.06 -17.87
C ALA A 80 2.67 10.57 -17.69
N LEU A 81 2.19 9.91 -18.76
CA LEU A 81 1.91 8.48 -18.73
C LEU A 81 3.18 7.64 -18.60
N GLN A 82 4.25 7.98 -19.33
CA GLN A 82 5.55 7.31 -19.21
C GLN A 82 6.13 7.46 -17.80
N GLN A 83 6.03 8.66 -17.21
CA GLN A 83 6.44 8.90 -15.83
C GLN A 83 5.63 8.07 -14.84
N ALA A 84 4.30 8.02 -14.98
CA ALA A 84 3.45 7.19 -14.13
C ALA A 84 3.78 5.69 -14.25
N MET A 85 4.14 5.21 -15.45
CA MET A 85 4.60 3.83 -15.66
C MET A 85 5.94 3.57 -14.97
N ALA A 86 6.89 4.51 -15.03
CA ALA A 86 8.17 4.41 -14.31
C ALA A 86 7.98 4.44 -12.79
N ASP A 87 7.06 5.27 -12.28
CA ASP A 87 6.72 5.30 -10.87
C ASP A 87 6.07 3.98 -10.43
N MET A 88 5.23 3.38 -11.27
CA MET A 88 4.63 2.08 -11.00
C MET A 88 5.66 0.93 -11.05
N GLU A 89 6.69 1.02 -11.89
CA GLU A 89 7.85 0.11 -11.86
C GLU A 89 8.58 0.20 -10.51
N ASN A 90 8.83 1.43 -10.03
CA ASN A 90 9.44 1.66 -8.71
C ASN A 90 8.57 1.10 -7.57
N ILE A 91 7.25 1.33 -7.61
CA ILE A 91 6.30 0.74 -6.65
C ILE A 91 6.40 -0.78 -6.67
N ASN A 92 6.38 -1.42 -7.84
CA ASN A 92 6.51 -2.88 -7.95
C ASN A 92 7.84 -3.40 -7.36
N ALA A 93 8.95 -2.67 -7.55
CA ALA A 93 10.24 -3.03 -6.96
C ALA A 93 10.22 -2.95 -5.42
N HIS A 94 9.54 -1.94 -4.86
CA HIS A 94 9.34 -1.83 -3.41
C HIS A 94 8.44 -2.96 -2.88
N LEU A 95 7.35 -3.28 -3.57
CA LEU A 95 6.46 -4.39 -3.19
C LEU A 95 7.22 -5.73 -3.19
N PHE A 96 8.09 -5.96 -4.18
CA PHE A 96 8.98 -7.12 -4.20
C PHE A 96 9.88 -7.17 -2.96
N SER A 97 10.48 -6.03 -2.59
CA SER A 97 11.38 -5.95 -1.43
C SER A 97 10.65 -6.22 -0.12
N ILE A 98 9.43 -5.73 0.03
CA ILE A 98 8.58 -5.99 1.21
C ILE A 98 8.19 -7.46 1.25
N GLU A 99 7.84 -8.06 0.11
CA GLU A 99 7.45 -9.47 0.05
C GLU A 99 8.60 -10.38 0.49
N ALA A 100 9.81 -10.16 -0.03
CA ALA A 100 10.99 -10.90 0.37
C ALA A 100 11.30 -10.74 1.88
N LEU A 101 11.01 -9.58 2.47
CA LEU A 101 11.11 -9.37 3.91
C LEU A 101 10.04 -10.15 4.67
N MET A 102 8.79 -10.11 4.20
CA MET A 102 7.67 -10.81 4.79
C MET A 102 7.88 -12.32 4.79
N GLU A 103 8.42 -12.91 3.72
CA GLU A 103 8.78 -14.35 3.67
C GLU A 103 9.72 -14.73 4.82
N ARG A 104 10.77 -13.91 5.05
CA ARG A 104 11.73 -14.16 6.14
C ARG A 104 11.09 -14.03 7.52
N ILE A 105 10.16 -13.08 7.69
CA ILE A 105 9.42 -12.90 8.94
C ILE A 105 8.48 -14.09 9.18
N PHE A 106 7.87 -14.64 8.12
CA PHE A 106 6.98 -15.81 8.18
C PHE A 106 7.68 -17.07 8.68
N ASP A 107 8.98 -17.23 8.40
CA ASP A 107 9.75 -18.39 8.85
C ASP A 107 10.01 -18.39 10.38
N VAL A 108 9.79 -17.27 11.06
CA VAL A 108 9.97 -17.16 12.51
C VAL A 108 8.81 -17.85 13.23
N ARG A 109 9.10 -18.96 13.89
CA ARG A 109 8.14 -19.65 14.76
C ARG A 109 8.12 -19.01 16.14
N VAL A 110 6.93 -18.59 16.56
CA VAL A 110 6.71 -17.96 17.85
C VAL A 110 6.17 -18.97 18.88
N PRO A 111 6.75 -19.04 20.09
CA PRO A 111 6.24 -19.86 21.19
C PRO A 111 4.81 -19.50 21.65
N GLU A 112 4.11 -20.45 22.28
CA GLU A 112 2.71 -20.29 22.70
C GLU A 112 2.51 -19.19 23.76
N ASP A 113 3.46 -19.00 24.67
CA ASP A 113 3.44 -17.94 25.69
C ASP A 113 3.48 -16.54 25.06
N ILE A 114 4.23 -16.37 23.96
CA ILE A 114 4.25 -15.12 23.21
C ILE A 114 2.95 -14.92 22.43
N GLU A 115 2.40 -15.95 21.79
CA GLU A 115 1.10 -15.85 21.11
C GLU A 115 -0.04 -15.54 22.10
N GLN A 116 0.03 -16.09 23.32
CA GLN A 116 -0.87 -15.73 24.41
C GLN A 116 -0.74 -14.24 24.74
N LYS A 117 0.48 -13.71 24.79
CA LYS A 117 0.70 -12.28 25.04
C LYS A 117 0.14 -11.39 23.93
N PHE A 118 0.22 -11.81 22.66
CA PHE A 118 -0.42 -11.12 21.54
C PHE A 118 -1.93 -11.01 21.74
N ARG A 119 -2.59 -12.10 22.13
CA ARG A 119 -4.04 -12.11 22.35
C ARG A 119 -4.47 -11.19 23.50
N GLU A 120 -3.72 -11.19 24.60
CA GLU A 120 -3.97 -10.28 25.72
C GLU A 120 -3.86 -8.81 25.30
N LEU A 121 -2.75 -8.45 24.67
CA LEU A 121 -2.52 -7.08 24.22
C LEU A 121 -3.51 -6.67 23.14
N ALA A 122 -3.89 -7.56 22.22
CA ALA A 122 -4.94 -7.31 21.24
C ALA A 122 -6.27 -6.93 21.91
N GLY A 123 -6.62 -7.59 23.02
CA GLY A 123 -7.81 -7.27 23.81
C GLY A 123 -7.72 -5.95 24.59
N GLU A 124 -6.51 -5.50 24.96
CA GLU A 124 -6.30 -4.19 25.57
C GLU A 124 -6.34 -3.06 24.52
N LEU A 125 -5.68 -3.29 23.37
CA LEU A 125 -5.58 -2.32 22.28
C LEU A 125 -6.92 -2.09 21.58
N ALA A 126 -7.73 -3.13 21.41
CA ALA A 126 -9.06 -3.03 20.83
C ALA A 126 -10.15 -3.20 21.90
N PRO A 127 -11.08 -2.23 22.09
CA PRO A 127 -11.37 -1.08 21.24
C PRO A 127 -10.91 0.26 21.85
N ASP A 128 -9.72 0.38 22.45
CA ASP A 128 -9.31 1.62 23.12
C ASP A 128 -9.30 2.80 22.13
N PRO A 129 -10.25 3.76 22.27
CA PRO A 129 -10.35 4.85 21.32
C PRO A 129 -9.24 5.90 21.48
N LEU A 130 -8.46 5.82 22.56
CA LEU A 130 -7.38 6.76 22.86
C LEU A 130 -5.99 6.13 22.71
N ASN A 131 -5.92 4.95 22.09
CA ASN A 131 -4.65 4.30 21.82
C ASN A 131 -3.72 5.17 20.96
N ALA A 132 -2.52 5.46 21.48
CA ALA A 132 -1.58 6.39 20.84
C ALA A 132 -1.04 5.88 19.50
N ASP A 133 -0.80 4.57 19.36
CA ASP A 133 -0.31 3.97 18.12
C ASP A 133 -1.38 4.05 17.03
N ARG A 134 -2.64 3.86 17.38
CA ARG A 134 -3.79 4.05 16.48
C ARG A 134 -3.88 5.47 15.94
N LEU A 135 -3.73 6.47 16.82
CA LEU A 135 -3.72 7.89 16.42
C LEU A 135 -2.55 8.20 15.49
N ARG A 136 -1.37 7.64 15.79
CA ARG A 136 -0.17 7.83 14.95
C ARG A 136 -0.34 7.23 13.55
N LEU A 137 -0.86 6.01 13.46
CA LEU A 137 -1.13 5.34 12.19
C LEU A 137 -2.15 6.11 11.36
N ASN A 138 -3.24 6.58 11.99
CA ASN A 138 -4.26 7.37 11.30
C ASN A 138 -3.68 8.67 10.72
N ARG A 139 -2.81 9.37 11.48
CA ARG A 139 -2.12 10.56 10.97
C ARG A 139 -1.25 10.25 9.77
N LEU A 140 -0.48 9.16 9.77
CA LEU A 140 0.33 8.79 8.61
C LEU A 140 -0.51 8.62 7.35
N LEU A 141 -1.68 7.96 7.48
CA LEU A 141 -2.59 7.75 6.35
C LEU A 141 -3.22 9.06 5.86
N HIS A 142 -3.58 9.97 6.77
CA HIS A 142 -4.13 11.29 6.42
C HIS A 142 -3.07 12.28 5.94
N GLN A 143 -1.80 12.09 6.32
CA GLN A 143 -0.68 12.91 5.87
C GLN A 143 -0.13 12.47 4.52
N THR A 144 -0.62 11.37 3.93
CA THR A 144 -0.37 11.06 2.54
C THR A 144 -0.93 12.24 1.74
N PRO A 145 -0.09 13.12 1.18
CA PRO A 145 -0.58 14.33 0.56
C PRO A 145 -1.52 13.90 -0.58
N ASP A 146 -2.69 14.51 -0.66
CA ASP A 146 -3.35 14.59 -1.96
C ASP A 146 -2.30 15.15 -2.92
N LEU A 147 -2.01 14.39 -3.99
CA LEU A 147 -1.18 14.88 -5.10
C LEU A 147 -1.63 16.31 -5.42
N PRO A 148 -0.69 17.23 -5.68
CA PRO A 148 -1.03 18.65 -5.79
C PRO A 148 -2.18 18.82 -6.77
N ASP A 149 -3.27 19.44 -6.31
CA ASP A 149 -4.32 19.96 -7.18
C ASP A 149 -3.62 20.85 -8.22
N HIS A 150 -3.52 20.35 -9.45
CA HIS A 150 -3.07 21.13 -10.57
C HIS A 150 -4.15 22.17 -10.86
N ASN A 151 -3.95 23.38 -10.33
CA ASN A 151 -4.64 24.60 -10.74
C ASN A 151 -4.26 25.00 -12.17
#